data_AF-A0AAN7BK38-F1
#
_entry.id   AF-A0AAN7BK38-F1
#
_cell.length_a   1.000
_cell.length_b   1.000
_cell.length_c   1.000
_cell.angle_alpha   90.00
_cell.angle_beta   90.00
_cell.angle_gamma   90.00
#
_symmetry.space_group_name_H-M   'P 1'
#
loop_
_entity.id
_entity.type
_entity.pdbx_description
1 polymer ?
#
loop_
_entity_poly.entity_id
_entity_poly.type
_entity_poly.pdbx_seq_one_letter_code
_entity_poly.pdbx_strand_id
1 'polypeptide(L)'
;MVEQRQQRPVQPVHNSEVYLLRQMCPAFPARPPLSPPSPITPDEDDFCGENIETLTLTQPAIAVCDEKLAIEKRLSNALHVLSTETAALQNLTALYSSDRYARDGFNRAVEAIARGQKDVDAYGQSSGKLVVIGVGKSGHIAKKLVATFNSLTIRAVFLHPTEALHGDLGLIGRNDTLLVITFSGKTPELLTLLPHLDKSLPLILLTSHTRPETCELIRHRPDTILLPAPIHEPETKSFGVSAPTTSTTVALTVGDALAIVVSQELHHSVASVFAKNHPGGAIGAALQNPSKTVRQLAIALDSIPVLAGDISNPTGADVLRAGYASPSGWVRIKAGVQEGIISPTRIKRLSSADLSKPLSELETWLVVSNRNDFVPVAADSTVHKAAEWVEGMREAVGDGRYEDDAVVSVMEKGECIGLMEVVRLLEEE
;
A
#
# COMPACT_ATOMS: atom_id res chain seq x y z
N MET A 1 -20.53 40.54 -26.87
CA MET A 1 -19.15 40.65 -27.38
C MET A 1 -18.37 39.47 -26.86
N VAL A 2 -18.00 38.57 -27.76
CA VAL A 2 -17.25 37.34 -27.50
C VAL A 2 -15.78 37.69 -27.75
N GLU A 3 -14.91 37.50 -26.76
CA GLU A 3 -13.46 37.64 -26.94
C GLU A 3 -12.79 36.28 -26.87
N GLN A 4 -12.14 35.93 -27.99
CA GLN A 4 -11.41 34.70 -28.23
C GLN A 4 -10.09 34.70 -27.46
N ARG A 5 -9.84 33.68 -26.63
CA ARG A 5 -8.50 33.37 -26.11
C ARG A 5 -7.79 32.43 -27.08
N GLN A 6 -6.73 32.93 -27.72
CA GLN A 6 -5.79 32.12 -28.48
C GLN A 6 -4.91 31.27 -27.54
N GLN A 7 -4.81 29.98 -27.84
CA GLN A 7 -3.94 29.00 -27.18
C GLN A 7 -2.47 29.23 -27.59
N ARG A 8 -1.54 29.22 -26.64
CA ARG A 8 -0.08 29.15 -26.89
C ARG A 8 0.41 27.70 -26.70
N PRO A 9 1.39 27.23 -27.49
CA PRO A 9 1.91 25.87 -27.39
C PRO A 9 2.86 25.71 -26.19
N VAL A 10 2.76 24.56 -25.52
CA VAL A 10 3.58 24.16 -24.37
C VAL A 10 4.91 23.59 -24.87
N GLN A 11 6.03 24.14 -24.44
CA GLN A 11 7.36 23.52 -24.54
C GLN A 11 7.73 22.83 -23.22
N PRO A 12 8.43 21.68 -23.25
CA PRO A 12 8.85 20.97 -22.04
C PRO A 12 10.04 21.65 -21.36
N VAL A 13 9.94 21.87 -20.05
CA VAL A 13 10.97 22.50 -19.21
C VAL A 13 11.96 21.44 -18.74
N HIS A 14 13.24 21.64 -19.04
CA HIS A 14 14.38 20.89 -18.48
C HIS A 14 14.83 21.60 -17.20
N ASN A 15 14.78 20.93 -16.05
CA ASN A 15 15.13 21.51 -14.76
C ASN A 15 16.53 21.06 -14.34
N SER A 16 17.55 21.90 -14.49
CA SER A 16 18.81 21.85 -13.74
C SER A 16 19.57 23.15 -13.92
N GLU A 17 19.20 24.19 -13.18
CA GLU A 17 20.10 25.33 -12.92
C GLU A 17 20.38 25.44 -11.42
N VAL A 18 21.67 25.42 -11.09
CA VAL A 18 22.22 25.60 -9.74
C VAL A 18 22.45 27.09 -9.53
N TYR A 19 21.73 27.69 -8.58
CA TYR A 19 21.97 29.07 -8.15
C TYR A 19 23.16 29.10 -7.18
N LEU A 20 24.30 29.65 -7.63
CA LEU A 20 25.40 30.04 -6.73
C LEU A 20 25.19 31.47 -6.24
N LEU A 21 25.02 31.61 -4.92
CA LEU A 21 24.92 32.88 -4.21
C LEU A 21 26.21 33.68 -4.35
N ARG A 22 26.06 34.91 -4.85
CA ARG A 22 27.13 35.86 -5.17
C ARG A 22 27.61 36.57 -3.90
N GLN A 23 28.71 36.12 -3.30
CA GLN A 23 29.48 36.95 -2.36
C GLN A 23 30.46 37.85 -3.12
N MET A 24 30.44 39.15 -2.79
CA MET A 24 31.28 40.20 -3.37
C MET A 24 32.64 40.24 -2.65
N CYS A 25 33.76 40.16 -3.39
CA CYS A 25 35.06 40.78 -3.06
C CYS A 25 36.05 40.68 -4.25
N PRO A 26 37.12 41.52 -4.31
CA PRO A 26 37.64 42.10 -5.55
C PRO A 26 38.75 41.32 -6.27
N ALA A 27 38.98 41.73 -7.52
CA ALA A 27 39.72 41.08 -8.59
C ALA A 27 41.20 40.72 -8.31
N PHE A 28 41.57 39.48 -8.65
CA PHE A 28 42.92 39.06 -9.05
C PHE A 28 42.82 38.33 -10.39
N PRO A 29 43.67 38.62 -11.41
CA PRO A 29 43.63 37.89 -12.67
C PRO A 29 44.41 36.57 -12.51
N ALA A 30 43.69 35.46 -12.29
CA ALA A 30 44.28 34.12 -12.36
C ALA A 30 44.42 33.69 -13.83
N ARG A 31 45.64 33.71 -14.38
CA ARG A 31 45.95 32.96 -15.61
C ARG A 31 46.01 31.47 -15.29
N PRO A 32 45.36 30.59 -16.06
CA PRO A 32 45.57 29.15 -15.93
C PRO A 32 47.00 28.78 -16.39
N PRO A 33 47.62 27.73 -15.82
CA PRO A 33 48.94 27.26 -16.25
C PRO A 33 48.89 26.68 -17.67
N LEU A 34 50.01 26.79 -18.39
CA LEU A 34 50.17 26.29 -19.76
C LEU A 34 50.16 24.74 -19.79
N SER A 35 49.52 24.18 -20.82
CA SER A 35 49.50 22.73 -21.08
C SER A 35 50.90 22.18 -21.39
N PRO A 36 51.21 20.94 -20.99
CA PRO A 36 52.48 20.30 -21.35
C PRO A 36 52.56 19.99 -22.86
N PRO A 37 53.78 19.91 -23.45
CA PRO A 37 53.96 19.64 -24.86
C PRO A 37 53.65 18.18 -25.23
N SER A 38 53.13 17.97 -26.44
CA SER A 38 52.86 16.65 -27.03
C SER A 38 54.17 15.88 -27.31
N PRO A 39 54.16 14.53 -27.22
CA PRO A 39 55.34 13.72 -27.51
C PRO A 39 55.71 13.74 -29.00
N ILE A 40 57.00 13.52 -29.27
CA ILE A 40 57.62 13.55 -30.59
C ILE A 40 57.23 12.29 -31.39
N THR A 41 56.77 12.49 -32.62
CA THR A 41 56.57 11.43 -33.63
C THR A 41 57.95 10.92 -34.09
N PRO A 42 58.21 9.60 -34.17
CA PRO A 42 59.48 9.10 -34.68
C PRO A 42 59.61 9.35 -36.18
N ASP A 43 60.83 9.64 -36.64
CA ASP A 43 61.19 9.85 -38.06
C ASP A 43 61.06 8.56 -38.90
N GLU A 44 60.71 8.70 -40.18
CA GLU A 44 60.36 7.61 -41.13
C GLU A 44 61.54 6.80 -41.71
N ASP A 45 62.74 6.82 -41.11
CA ASP A 45 63.94 6.19 -41.69
C ASP A 45 64.52 5.03 -40.84
N ASP A 46 63.68 4.08 -40.43
CA ASP A 46 64.17 2.80 -39.89
C ASP A 46 63.29 1.62 -40.37
N PHE A 47 63.32 1.37 -41.68
CA PHE A 47 62.81 0.15 -42.29
C PHE A 47 63.94 -0.60 -43.00
N CYS A 48 64.43 -1.68 -42.39
CA CYS A 48 65.08 -2.76 -43.13
C CYS A 48 64.66 -4.13 -42.59
N GLY A 49 63.68 -4.70 -43.30
CA GLY A 49 63.81 -6.05 -43.83
C GLY A 49 63.29 -7.20 -42.98
N GLU A 50 61.97 -7.44 -43.01
CA GLU A 50 61.42 -8.80 -42.99
C GLU A 50 60.25 -8.91 -43.98
N ASN A 51 60.13 -10.07 -44.60
CA ASN A 51 59.35 -10.37 -45.81
C ASN A 51 57.89 -9.90 -45.77
N ILE A 52 57.46 -9.18 -46.81
CA ILE A 52 56.05 -8.92 -47.09
C ILE A 52 55.42 -10.26 -47.53
N GLU A 53 54.78 -10.96 -46.60
CA GLU A 53 53.81 -12.00 -46.96
C GLU A 53 52.69 -11.36 -47.78
N THR A 54 52.50 -11.88 -48.97
CA THR A 54 51.44 -11.51 -49.90
C THR A 54 50.09 -11.61 -49.19
N LEU A 55 49.52 -10.46 -48.82
CA LEU A 55 48.20 -10.35 -48.20
C LEU A 55 47.15 -10.89 -49.18
N THR A 56 46.83 -12.17 -49.02
CA THR A 56 45.61 -12.73 -49.59
C THR A 56 44.43 -12.16 -48.81
N LEU A 57 43.52 -11.49 -49.51
CA LEU A 57 42.22 -11.07 -49.00
C LEU A 57 41.36 -12.32 -48.74
N THR A 58 41.70 -13.06 -47.69
CA THR A 58 40.78 -14.04 -47.10
C THR A 58 39.96 -13.27 -46.07
N GLN A 59 38.69 -13.03 -46.36
CA GLN A 59 37.76 -12.45 -45.39
C GLN A 59 37.80 -13.27 -44.09
N PRO A 60 37.93 -12.66 -42.90
CA PRO A 60 37.92 -13.43 -41.67
C PRO A 60 36.49 -13.91 -41.42
N ALA A 61 36.22 -15.17 -41.73
CA ALA A 61 35.04 -15.87 -41.26
C ALA A 61 35.17 -16.22 -39.77
N ILE A 62 35.45 -15.24 -38.89
CA ILE A 62 35.59 -15.45 -37.44
C ILE A 62 35.00 -14.31 -36.56
N ALA A 63 34.62 -13.14 -37.09
CA ALA A 63 34.10 -12.05 -36.24
C ALA A 63 32.66 -12.27 -35.71
N VAL A 64 31.80 -12.95 -36.48
CA VAL A 64 30.37 -13.14 -36.12
C VAL A 64 30.18 -14.13 -34.97
N CYS A 65 31.09 -15.10 -34.81
CA CYS A 65 31.02 -16.08 -33.73
C CYS A 65 31.40 -15.45 -32.37
N ASP A 66 32.32 -14.49 -32.35
CA ASP A 66 32.83 -13.90 -31.11
C ASP A 66 31.84 -12.88 -30.51
N GLU A 67 31.16 -12.09 -31.35
CA GLU A 67 30.07 -11.22 -30.89
C GLU A 67 28.87 -12.01 -30.38
N LYS A 68 28.47 -13.07 -31.10
CA LYS A 68 27.37 -13.94 -30.67
C LYS A 68 27.69 -14.65 -29.36
N LEU A 69 28.92 -15.16 -29.21
CA LEU A 69 29.41 -15.78 -27.98
C LEU A 69 29.49 -14.77 -26.83
N ALA A 70 29.91 -13.52 -27.09
CA ALA A 70 29.92 -12.45 -26.10
C ALA A 70 28.51 -12.05 -25.65
N ILE A 71 27.54 -11.99 -26.57
CA ILE A 71 26.13 -11.73 -26.24
C ILE A 71 25.56 -12.88 -25.40
N GLU A 72 25.80 -14.13 -25.79
CA GLU A 72 25.36 -15.31 -25.03
C GLU A 72 25.99 -15.35 -23.63
N LYS A 73 27.28 -14.99 -23.50
CA LYS A 73 27.97 -14.88 -22.21
C LYS A 73 27.41 -13.76 -21.33
N ARG A 74 27.13 -12.57 -21.90
CA ARG A 74 26.50 -11.45 -21.16
C ARG A 74 25.14 -11.86 -20.62
N LEU A 75 24.32 -12.50 -21.44
CA LEU A 75 23.01 -12.99 -21.04
C LEU A 75 23.12 -14.09 -19.98
N SER A 76 24.03 -15.04 -20.15
CA SER A 76 24.28 -16.11 -19.17
C SER A 76 24.66 -15.54 -17.79
N ASN A 77 25.54 -14.53 -17.74
CA ASN A 77 25.91 -13.86 -16.49
C ASN A 77 24.73 -13.13 -15.85
N ALA A 78 23.91 -12.42 -16.64
CA ALA A 78 22.72 -11.74 -16.13
C ALA A 78 21.70 -12.74 -15.58
N LEU A 79 21.47 -13.86 -16.29
CA LEU A 79 20.59 -14.93 -15.84
C LEU A 79 21.10 -15.58 -14.54
N HIS A 80 22.41 -15.70 -14.37
CA HIS A 80 23.01 -16.21 -13.13
C HIS A 80 22.73 -15.31 -11.92
N VAL A 81 22.78 -13.97 -12.09
CA VAL A 81 22.37 -13.03 -11.03
C VAL A 81 20.90 -13.21 -10.69
N LEU A 82 20.02 -13.21 -11.71
CA LEU A 82 18.58 -13.33 -11.51
C LEU A 82 18.18 -14.67 -10.87
N SER A 83 18.82 -15.77 -11.27
CA SER A 83 18.56 -17.10 -10.71
C SER A 83 19.03 -17.20 -9.26
N THR A 84 20.20 -16.63 -8.94
CA THR A 84 20.73 -16.56 -7.57
C THR A 84 19.79 -15.76 -6.66
N GLU A 85 19.31 -14.60 -7.10
CA GLU A 85 18.34 -13.82 -6.31
C GLU A 85 17.02 -14.56 -6.14
N THR A 86 16.53 -15.21 -7.18
CA THR A 86 15.30 -16.04 -7.12
C THR A 86 15.45 -17.17 -6.11
N ALA A 87 16.57 -17.89 -6.13
CA ALA A 87 16.86 -18.97 -5.20
C ALA A 87 16.94 -18.46 -3.75
N ALA A 88 17.48 -17.26 -3.53
CA ALA A 88 17.49 -16.64 -2.20
C ALA A 88 16.07 -16.36 -1.70
N LEU A 89 15.18 -15.83 -2.56
CA LEU A 89 13.78 -15.55 -2.21
C LEU A 89 12.97 -16.84 -1.94
N GLN A 90 13.22 -17.92 -2.67
CA GLN A 90 12.61 -19.22 -2.40
C GLN A 90 13.01 -19.76 -1.03
N ASN A 91 14.31 -19.68 -0.69
CA ASN A 91 14.81 -20.10 0.63
C ASN A 91 14.26 -19.21 1.75
N LEU A 92 14.16 -17.90 1.51
CA LEU A 92 13.54 -16.94 2.43
C LEU A 92 12.07 -17.30 2.69
N THR A 93 11.32 -17.65 1.64
CA THR A 93 9.92 -18.07 1.76
C THR A 93 9.79 -19.35 2.60
N ALA A 94 10.66 -20.32 2.37
CA ALA A 94 10.71 -21.55 3.16
C ALA A 94 11.04 -21.25 4.64
N LEU A 95 11.97 -20.32 4.91
CA LEU A 95 12.34 -19.88 6.26
C LEU A 95 11.13 -19.31 7.01
N TYR A 96 10.43 -18.33 6.46
CA TYR A 96 9.24 -17.74 7.10
C TYR A 96 8.05 -18.71 7.17
N SER A 97 8.02 -19.75 6.34
CA SER A 97 6.97 -20.77 6.41
C SER A 97 7.22 -21.80 7.52
N SER A 98 8.48 -22.14 7.80
CA SER A 98 8.82 -23.29 8.65
C SER A 98 9.55 -22.96 9.95
N ASP A 99 10.35 -21.89 9.99
CA ASP A 99 11.17 -21.56 11.16
C ASP A 99 10.39 -20.77 12.21
N ARG A 100 10.39 -21.28 13.45
CA ARG A 100 9.66 -20.68 14.56
C ARG A 100 10.13 -19.25 14.88
N TYR A 101 11.43 -18.97 14.84
CA TYR A 101 11.96 -17.65 15.18
C TYR A 101 11.61 -16.62 14.11
N ALA A 102 11.73 -16.98 12.83
CA ALA A 102 11.32 -16.10 11.74
C ALA A 102 9.82 -15.75 11.82
N ARG A 103 8.97 -16.75 12.09
CA ARG A 103 7.51 -16.56 12.23
C ARG A 103 7.14 -15.69 13.44
N ASP A 104 7.69 -16.00 14.61
CA ASP A 104 7.47 -15.23 15.84
C ASP A 104 7.97 -13.79 15.70
N GLY A 105 9.18 -13.63 15.16
CA GLY A 105 9.78 -12.32 14.91
C GLY A 105 8.94 -11.47 13.96
N PHE A 106 8.40 -12.08 12.89
CA PHE A 106 7.52 -11.38 11.95
C PHE A 106 6.24 -10.87 12.61
N ASN A 107 5.53 -11.74 13.34
CA ASN A 107 4.30 -11.34 14.03
C ASN A 107 4.54 -10.26 15.08
N ARG A 108 5.59 -10.41 15.89
CA ARG A 108 5.97 -9.40 16.89
C ARG A 108 6.37 -8.06 16.26
N ALA A 109 7.00 -8.09 15.08
CA ALA A 109 7.32 -6.89 14.33
C ALA A 109 6.05 -6.18 13.83
N VAL A 110 5.09 -6.94 13.30
CA VAL A 110 3.78 -6.42 12.88
C VAL A 110 3.06 -5.76 14.06
N GLU A 111 2.94 -6.47 15.19
CA GLU A 111 2.30 -5.97 16.42
C GLU A 111 2.99 -4.69 16.94
N ALA A 112 4.32 -4.67 16.99
CA ALA A 112 5.08 -3.53 17.48
C ALA A 112 4.83 -2.27 16.63
N ILE A 113 4.87 -2.40 15.30
CA ILE A 113 4.60 -1.30 14.39
C ILE A 113 3.13 -0.86 14.49
N ALA A 114 2.19 -1.81 14.45
CA ALA A 114 0.76 -1.51 14.49
C ALA A 114 0.36 -0.77 15.77
N ARG A 115 0.90 -1.17 16.93
CA ARG A 115 0.68 -0.48 18.21
C ARG A 115 1.14 0.98 18.15
N GLY A 116 2.36 1.22 17.67
CA GLY A 116 2.88 2.60 17.57
C GLY A 116 2.08 3.49 16.61
N GLN A 117 1.44 2.90 15.59
CA GLN A 117 0.55 3.64 14.68
C GLN A 117 -0.84 3.89 15.29
N LYS A 118 -1.39 2.95 16.07
CA LYS A 118 -2.73 3.04 16.70
C LYS A 118 -2.80 4.03 17.86
N ASP A 119 -1.71 4.23 18.59
CA ASP A 119 -1.69 5.20 19.70
C ASP A 119 -1.94 6.61 19.17
N VAL A 120 -3.02 7.27 19.58
CA VAL A 120 -3.36 8.65 19.16
C VAL A 120 -3.04 9.68 20.24
N ASP A 121 -2.62 10.87 19.84
CA ASP A 121 -2.43 12.01 20.71
C ASP A 121 -3.76 12.72 21.01
N ALA A 122 -3.70 13.80 21.79
CA ALA A 122 -4.87 14.60 22.17
C ALA A 122 -5.63 15.23 20.98
N TYR A 123 -5.05 15.20 19.78
CA TYR A 123 -5.62 15.73 18.54
C TYR A 123 -6.07 14.62 17.58
N GLY A 124 -6.07 13.36 18.02
CA GLY A 124 -6.47 12.22 17.21
C GLY A 124 -5.45 11.83 16.13
N GLN A 125 -4.24 12.37 16.19
CA GLN A 125 -3.15 11.97 15.30
C GLN A 125 -2.40 10.80 15.90
N SER A 126 -1.94 9.87 15.07
CA SER A 126 -1.00 8.86 15.55
C SER A 126 0.15 9.54 16.33
N SER A 127 0.60 8.93 17.41
CA SER A 127 1.59 9.48 18.33
C SER A 127 2.98 8.85 18.14
N GLY A 128 3.04 7.67 17.50
CA GLY A 128 4.26 6.97 17.15
C GLY A 128 4.50 6.88 15.64
N LYS A 129 5.76 6.78 15.23
CA LYS A 129 6.15 6.49 13.84
C LYS A 129 7.20 5.39 13.78
N LEU A 130 7.37 4.82 12.59
CA LEU A 130 8.43 3.87 12.29
C LEU A 130 9.71 4.61 11.89
N VAL A 131 10.76 4.52 12.69
CA VAL A 131 12.08 5.09 12.38
C VAL A 131 12.94 4.00 11.75
N VAL A 132 13.22 4.11 10.45
CA VAL A 132 14.00 3.13 9.70
C VAL A 132 15.46 3.58 9.59
N ILE A 133 16.39 2.75 10.05
CA ILE A 133 17.81 3.06 10.23
C ILE A 133 18.66 2.11 9.39
N GLY A 134 19.63 2.64 8.65
CA GLY A 134 20.58 1.83 7.88
C GLY A 134 21.70 2.66 7.26
N VAL A 135 22.81 2.01 6.90
CA VAL A 135 23.99 2.61 6.26
C VAL A 135 24.21 2.02 4.87
N GLY A 136 24.78 2.82 3.96
CA GLY A 136 25.19 2.34 2.64
C GLY A 136 24.03 1.74 1.84
N LYS A 137 24.22 0.54 1.27
CA LYS A 137 23.18 -0.15 0.49
C LYS A 137 21.96 -0.51 1.34
N SER A 138 22.15 -0.91 2.60
CA SER A 138 21.04 -1.09 3.55
C SER A 138 20.30 0.21 3.84
N GLY A 139 20.99 1.36 3.85
CA GLY A 139 20.39 2.69 3.94
C GLY A 139 19.52 3.05 2.73
N HIS A 140 19.90 2.64 1.52
CA HIS A 140 19.04 2.80 0.33
C HIS A 140 17.78 1.95 0.41
N ILE A 141 17.90 0.69 0.89
CA ILE A 141 16.74 -0.16 1.15
C ILE A 141 15.83 0.47 2.21
N ALA A 142 16.40 0.99 3.30
CA ALA A 142 15.65 1.73 4.32
C ALA A 142 14.85 2.90 3.74
N LYS A 143 15.46 3.72 2.87
CA LYS A 143 14.78 4.85 2.20
C LYS A 143 13.63 4.38 1.30
N LYS A 144 13.81 3.30 0.51
CA LYS A 144 12.73 2.71 -0.29
C LYS A 144 11.59 2.25 0.62
N LEU A 145 11.92 1.51 1.69
CA LEU A 145 10.92 1.00 2.63
C LEU A 145 10.16 2.14 3.31
N VAL A 146 10.81 3.22 3.71
CA VAL A 146 10.12 4.43 4.23
C VAL A 146 9.10 4.96 3.24
N ALA A 147 9.43 5.03 1.94
CA ALA A 147 8.45 5.42 0.93
C ALA A 147 7.29 4.42 0.84
N THR A 148 7.56 3.10 0.88
CA THR A 148 6.53 2.06 0.86
C THR A 148 5.60 2.11 2.09
N PHE A 149 6.14 2.26 3.30
CA PHE A 149 5.36 2.42 4.52
C PHE A 149 4.46 3.65 4.45
N ASN A 150 5.00 4.81 4.08
CA ASN A 150 4.22 6.04 3.96
C ASN A 150 3.12 5.94 2.89
N SER A 151 3.40 5.31 1.74
CA SER A 151 2.41 5.01 0.70
C SER A 151 1.23 4.16 1.21
N LEU A 152 1.44 3.39 2.28
CA LEU A 152 0.46 2.51 2.92
C LEU A 152 -0.10 3.09 4.24
N THR A 153 0.04 4.40 4.47
CA THR A 153 -0.42 5.11 5.69
C THR A 153 0.21 4.63 6.98
N ILE A 154 1.43 4.08 6.90
CA ILE A 154 2.26 3.80 8.05
C ILE A 154 3.29 4.91 8.13
N ARG A 155 3.16 5.82 9.10
CA ARG A 155 4.08 6.96 9.22
C ARG A 155 5.48 6.45 9.50
N ALA A 156 6.40 6.74 8.58
CA ALA A 156 7.77 6.29 8.64
C ALA A 156 8.75 7.41 8.26
N VAL A 157 9.93 7.40 8.89
CA VAL A 157 11.03 8.32 8.61
C VAL A 157 12.35 7.57 8.52
N PHE A 158 13.23 8.01 7.63
CA PHE A 158 14.59 7.48 7.54
C PHE A 158 15.53 8.24 8.50
N LEU A 159 16.35 7.52 9.24
CA LEU A 159 17.40 8.08 10.10
C LEU A 159 18.74 7.46 9.73
N HIS A 160 19.68 8.29 9.27
CA HIS A 160 21.06 7.83 9.03
C HIS A 160 21.81 7.76 10.38
N PRO A 161 22.47 6.66 10.74
CA PRO A 161 23.01 6.50 12.09
C PRO A 161 24.18 7.46 12.39
N THR A 162 24.97 7.85 11.38
CA THR A 162 26.01 8.87 11.56
C THR A 162 25.39 10.24 11.87
N GLU A 163 24.36 10.65 11.12
CA GLU A 163 23.69 11.95 11.34
C GLU A 163 22.93 11.98 12.66
N ALA A 164 22.39 10.83 13.09
CA ALA A 164 21.77 10.68 14.41
C ALA A 164 22.71 11.12 15.53
N LEU A 165 23.96 10.65 15.51
CA LEU A 165 24.99 11.03 16.47
C LEU A 165 25.42 12.51 16.38
N HIS A 166 25.03 13.22 15.33
CA HIS A 166 25.31 14.63 15.09
C HIS A 166 24.08 15.55 15.21
N GLY A 167 22.96 15.06 15.75
CA GLY A 167 21.80 15.89 16.10
C GLY A 167 20.45 15.30 15.72
N ASP A 168 20.43 14.36 14.78
CA ASP A 168 19.18 13.80 14.25
C ASP A 168 18.51 12.78 15.19
N LEU A 169 19.12 12.45 16.33
CA LEU A 169 18.46 11.67 17.40
C LEU A 169 17.13 12.30 17.84
N GLY A 170 16.98 13.62 17.72
CA GLY A 170 15.72 14.32 18.00
C GLY A 170 14.55 13.91 17.11
N LEU A 171 14.80 13.20 16.00
CA LEU A 171 13.74 12.61 15.18
C LEU A 171 13.02 11.46 15.89
N ILE A 172 13.64 10.82 16.90
CA ILE A 172 13.05 9.69 17.62
C ILE A 172 12.14 10.21 18.74
N GLY A 173 10.87 9.84 18.66
CA GLY A 173 9.84 10.09 19.66
C GLY A 173 9.68 8.95 20.67
N ARG A 174 8.91 9.19 21.74
CA ARG A 174 8.70 8.25 22.85
C ARG A 174 7.81 7.05 22.52
N ASN A 175 7.01 7.15 21.48
CA ASN A 175 6.08 6.09 21.04
C ASN A 175 6.53 5.45 19.72
N ASP A 176 7.77 5.71 19.30
CA ASP A 176 8.27 5.24 18.02
C ASP A 176 8.66 3.76 18.06
N THR A 177 8.64 3.14 16.89
CA THR A 177 9.24 1.81 16.67
C THR A 177 10.47 1.96 15.80
N LEU A 178 11.56 1.29 16.17
CA LEU A 178 12.82 1.36 15.44
C LEU A 178 12.94 0.13 14.52
N LEU A 179 13.23 0.34 13.24
CA LEU A 179 13.58 -0.71 12.29
C LEU A 179 15.02 -0.51 11.81
N VAL A 180 15.93 -1.36 12.29
CA VAL A 180 17.35 -1.32 11.90
C VAL A 180 17.61 -2.36 10.81
N ILE A 181 18.25 -1.93 9.72
CA ILE A 181 18.62 -2.81 8.60
C ILE A 181 20.14 -2.93 8.53
N THR A 182 20.65 -4.15 8.73
CA THR A 182 22.08 -4.47 8.57
C THR A 182 22.27 -5.93 8.19
N PHE A 183 23.03 -6.18 7.13
CA PHE A 183 23.33 -7.56 6.73
C PHE A 183 24.19 -8.29 7.78
N SER A 184 25.27 -7.66 8.28
CA SER A 184 26.27 -8.32 9.12
C SER A 184 25.96 -8.33 10.62
N GLY A 185 25.01 -7.51 11.08
CA GLY A 185 24.69 -7.40 12.51
C GLY A 185 25.80 -6.79 13.37
N LYS A 186 26.88 -6.25 12.76
CA LYS A 186 28.05 -5.68 13.46
C LYS A 186 28.57 -4.39 12.81
N THR A 187 27.69 -3.67 12.13
CA THR A 187 28.02 -2.38 11.49
C THR A 187 28.45 -1.36 12.55
N PRO A 188 29.68 -0.80 12.50
CA PRO A 188 30.21 0.07 13.56
C PRO A 188 29.33 1.28 13.89
N GLU A 189 28.76 1.93 12.88
CA GLU A 189 27.89 3.10 13.05
C GLU A 189 26.61 2.73 13.82
N LEU A 190 26.06 1.54 13.58
CA LEU A 190 24.87 1.05 14.30
C LEU A 190 25.21 0.66 15.73
N LEU A 191 26.35 -0.02 15.95
CA LEU A 191 26.81 -0.39 17.29
C LEU A 191 27.11 0.85 18.14
N THR A 192 27.65 1.90 17.51
CA THR A 192 27.91 3.20 18.17
C THR A 192 26.62 3.94 18.48
N LEU A 193 25.60 3.84 17.61
CA LEU A 193 24.29 4.46 17.83
C LEU A 193 23.50 3.80 18.97
N LEU A 194 23.59 2.47 19.11
CA LEU A 194 22.75 1.68 20.02
C LEU A 194 22.61 2.23 21.45
N PRO A 195 23.69 2.64 22.16
CA PRO A 195 23.59 3.15 23.53
C PRO A 195 22.78 4.44 23.68
N HIS A 196 22.60 5.19 22.59
CA HIS A 196 21.87 6.46 22.57
C HIS A 196 20.39 6.31 22.23
N LEU A 197 19.96 5.10 21.83
CA LEU A 197 18.56 4.80 21.56
C LEU A 197 17.87 4.43 22.87
N ASP A 198 16.67 5.00 23.10
CA ASP A 198 15.84 4.63 24.25
C ASP A 198 15.54 3.13 24.22
N LYS A 199 15.85 2.46 25.33
CA LYS A 199 15.70 1.00 25.48
C LYS A 199 14.25 0.57 25.61
N SER A 200 13.36 1.47 26.02
CA SER A 200 11.92 1.20 26.12
C SER A 200 11.25 1.08 24.75
N LEU A 201 11.84 1.67 23.71
CA LEU A 201 11.31 1.58 22.35
C LEU A 201 11.51 0.17 21.79
N PRO A 202 10.51 -0.41 21.12
CA PRO A 202 10.70 -1.66 20.40
C PRO A 202 11.71 -1.45 19.27
N LEU A 203 12.72 -2.35 19.19
CA LEU A 203 13.68 -2.39 18.10
C LEU A 203 13.50 -3.68 17.31
N ILE A 204 13.21 -3.52 16.03
CA ILE A 204 13.15 -4.57 15.03
C ILE A 204 14.48 -4.55 14.26
N LEU A 205 15.10 -5.71 14.09
CA LEU A 205 16.36 -5.87 13.39
C LEU A 205 16.19 -6.78 12.17
N LEU A 206 16.34 -6.21 10.98
CA LEU A 206 16.40 -6.94 9.71
C LEU A 206 17.85 -7.26 9.36
N THR A 207 18.21 -8.55 9.38
CA THR A 207 19.61 -8.99 9.24
C THR A 207 19.76 -10.40 8.67
N SER A 208 20.98 -10.79 8.23
CA SER A 208 21.24 -12.14 7.71
C SER A 208 21.22 -13.22 8.79
N HIS A 209 21.30 -12.85 10.07
CA HIS A 209 21.27 -13.79 11.18
C HIS A 209 19.89 -14.43 11.35
N THR A 210 19.85 -15.74 11.54
CA THR A 210 18.62 -16.52 11.79
C THR A 210 18.38 -16.81 13.27
N ARG A 211 19.36 -16.49 14.12
CA ARG A 211 19.36 -16.77 15.55
C ARG A 211 19.93 -15.59 16.35
N PRO A 212 19.24 -15.13 17.43
CA PRO A 212 19.67 -14.00 18.25
C PRO A 212 21.13 -14.06 18.73
N GLU A 213 21.56 -15.22 19.23
CA GLU A 213 22.87 -15.46 19.84
C GLU A 213 24.05 -15.28 18.88
N THR A 214 23.78 -15.34 17.57
CA THR A 214 24.77 -15.17 16.51
C THR A 214 25.00 -13.71 16.13
N CYS A 215 24.12 -12.78 16.55
CA CYS A 215 24.15 -11.39 16.13
C CYS A 215 24.74 -10.48 17.22
N GLU A 216 25.80 -9.74 16.89
CA GLU A 216 26.47 -8.84 17.82
C GLU A 216 25.57 -7.69 18.29
N LEU A 217 24.81 -7.07 17.38
CA LEU A 217 23.84 -6.02 17.71
C LEU A 217 22.82 -6.48 18.76
N ILE A 218 22.33 -7.72 18.66
CA ILE A 218 21.38 -8.28 19.63
C ILE A 218 22.04 -8.52 20.99
N ARG A 219 23.33 -8.87 21.05
CA ARG A 219 24.04 -8.98 22.34
C ARG A 219 24.07 -7.65 23.10
N HIS A 220 24.12 -6.53 22.38
CA HIS A 220 24.05 -5.19 22.97
C HIS A 220 22.62 -4.72 23.28
N ARG A 221 21.59 -5.31 22.63
CA ARG A 221 20.17 -5.02 22.87
C ARG A 221 19.32 -6.32 22.84
N PRO A 222 19.29 -7.10 23.94
CA PRO A 222 18.70 -8.44 23.96
C PRO A 222 17.20 -8.52 23.62
N ASP A 223 16.43 -7.46 23.91
CA ASP A 223 14.98 -7.39 23.64
C ASP A 223 14.63 -7.14 22.17
N THR A 224 15.63 -7.15 21.29
CA THR A 224 15.47 -6.92 19.84
C THR A 224 14.58 -7.99 19.19
N ILE A 225 13.61 -7.54 18.39
CA ILE A 225 12.78 -8.41 17.54
C ILE A 225 13.59 -8.72 16.28
N LEU A 226 13.97 -9.98 16.08
CA LEU A 226 14.77 -10.41 14.93
C LEU A 226 13.87 -10.70 13.72
N LEU A 227 14.19 -10.09 12.58
CA LEU A 227 13.68 -10.44 11.25
C LEU A 227 14.82 -11.03 10.41
N PRO A 228 14.89 -12.36 10.28
CA PRO A 228 15.91 -13.01 9.46
C PRO A 228 15.73 -12.75 7.96
N ALA A 229 16.81 -12.40 7.28
CA ALA A 229 16.93 -12.28 5.84
C ALA A 229 18.29 -12.85 5.36
N PRO A 230 18.56 -14.15 5.59
CA PRO A 230 19.80 -14.77 5.13
C PRO A 230 19.83 -14.89 3.60
N ILE A 231 21.04 -14.95 3.06
CA ILE A 231 21.27 -15.40 1.68
C ILE A 231 21.76 -16.85 1.71
N HIS A 232 21.26 -17.65 0.77
CA HIS A 232 21.60 -19.07 0.67
C HIS A 232 23.08 -19.30 0.29
N GLU A 233 23.69 -18.33 -0.37
CA GLU A 233 25.10 -18.33 -0.75
C GLU A 233 25.67 -16.90 -0.67
N PRO A 234 26.90 -16.70 -0.19
CA PRO A 234 27.55 -15.39 -0.21
C PRO A 234 27.74 -14.87 -1.63
N GLU A 235 27.49 -13.57 -1.85
CA GLU A 235 27.68 -12.91 -3.15
C GLU A 235 29.11 -13.02 -3.68
N THR A 236 30.11 -13.10 -2.79
CA THR A 236 31.50 -13.39 -3.16
C THR A 236 31.66 -14.74 -3.84
N LYS A 237 30.92 -15.75 -3.38
CA LYS A 237 30.94 -17.08 -3.97
C LYS A 237 30.11 -17.12 -5.25
N SER A 238 28.96 -16.45 -5.27
CA SER A 238 28.08 -16.44 -6.44
C SER A 238 28.62 -15.61 -7.60
N PHE A 239 29.28 -14.48 -7.33
CA PHE A 239 29.67 -13.48 -8.35
C PHE A 239 31.16 -13.11 -8.35
N GLY A 240 31.95 -13.64 -7.42
CA GLY A 240 33.37 -13.28 -7.26
C GLY A 240 33.61 -11.93 -6.57
N VAL A 241 32.55 -11.21 -6.18
CA VAL A 241 32.62 -9.89 -5.56
C VAL A 241 31.62 -9.76 -4.40
N SER A 242 31.98 -9.02 -3.35
CA SER A 242 31.11 -8.77 -2.18
C SER A 242 30.09 -7.65 -2.43
N ALA A 243 29.62 -7.47 -3.66
CA ALA A 243 28.70 -6.39 -3.99
C ALA A 243 27.28 -6.75 -3.48
N PRO A 244 26.68 -5.93 -2.59
CA PRO A 244 25.33 -6.20 -2.11
C PRO A 244 24.31 -6.16 -3.26
N THR A 245 23.78 -7.33 -3.60
CA THR A 245 22.76 -7.57 -4.63
C THR A 245 21.68 -8.46 -4.02
N THR A 246 21.95 -9.76 -3.88
CA THR A 246 21.08 -10.76 -3.27
C THR A 246 20.70 -10.39 -1.84
N SER A 247 21.66 -9.89 -1.06
CA SER A 247 21.45 -9.42 0.32
C SER A 247 20.49 -8.23 0.40
N THR A 248 20.56 -7.31 -0.56
CA THR A 248 19.63 -6.17 -0.63
C THR A 248 18.25 -6.59 -1.12
N THR A 249 18.17 -7.54 -2.05
CA THR A 249 16.90 -8.08 -2.56
C THR A 249 16.12 -8.77 -1.45
N VAL A 250 16.74 -9.67 -0.68
CA VAL A 250 16.04 -10.35 0.43
C VAL A 250 15.58 -9.36 1.51
N ALA A 251 16.40 -8.37 1.86
CA ALA A 251 16.03 -7.35 2.84
C ALA A 251 14.84 -6.51 2.36
N LEU A 252 14.86 -6.09 1.09
CA LEU A 252 13.75 -5.35 0.48
C LEU A 252 12.46 -6.17 0.50
N THR A 253 12.51 -7.45 0.12
CA THR A 253 11.34 -8.32 0.10
C THR A 253 10.73 -8.53 1.49
N VAL A 254 11.54 -8.77 2.53
CA VAL A 254 11.02 -8.87 3.91
C VAL A 254 10.37 -7.55 4.34
N GLY A 255 11.01 -6.42 4.05
CA GLY A 255 10.47 -5.10 4.39
C GLY A 255 9.16 -4.78 3.67
N ASP A 256 9.04 -5.11 2.39
CA ASP A 256 7.80 -4.92 1.61
C ASP A 256 6.68 -5.82 2.13
N ALA A 257 6.98 -7.08 2.47
CA ALA A 257 6.02 -7.98 3.10
C ALA A 257 5.54 -7.42 4.45
N LEU A 258 6.46 -6.92 5.28
CA LEU A 258 6.13 -6.29 6.55
C LEU A 258 5.22 -5.07 6.37
N ALA A 259 5.50 -4.22 5.38
CA ALA A 259 4.69 -3.04 5.10
C ALA A 259 3.26 -3.39 4.68
N ILE A 260 3.10 -4.38 3.80
CA ILE A 260 1.77 -4.83 3.35
C ILE A 260 0.98 -5.42 4.53
N VAL A 261 1.59 -6.32 5.31
CA VAL A 261 0.90 -7.01 6.41
C VAL A 261 0.54 -6.04 7.54
N VAL A 262 1.42 -5.10 7.89
CA VAL A 262 1.08 -4.04 8.86
C VAL A 262 -0.08 -3.19 8.35
N SER A 263 -0.11 -2.86 7.06
CA SER A 263 -1.22 -2.09 6.49
C SER A 263 -2.56 -2.85 6.58
N GLN A 264 -2.54 -4.17 6.36
CA GLN A 264 -3.72 -5.04 6.55
C GLN A 264 -4.18 -5.11 8.01
N GLU A 265 -3.25 -5.06 8.96
CA GLU A 265 -3.57 -5.05 10.41
C GLU A 265 -4.14 -3.72 10.89
N LEU A 266 -3.79 -2.62 10.20
CA LEU A 266 -4.23 -1.26 10.54
C LEU A 266 -5.51 -0.85 9.83
N HIS A 267 -5.83 -1.46 8.68
CA HIS A 267 -6.86 -0.96 7.78
C HIS A 267 -7.66 -2.09 7.15
N HIS A 268 -8.97 -1.88 7.00
CA HIS A 268 -9.86 -2.83 6.34
C HIS A 268 -9.54 -3.05 4.85
N SER A 269 -9.00 -2.02 4.16
CA SER A 269 -8.63 -2.10 2.75
C SER A 269 -7.33 -1.38 2.45
N VAL A 270 -6.28 -2.14 2.12
CA VAL A 270 -4.99 -1.60 1.70
C VAL A 270 -5.12 -0.80 0.39
N ALA A 271 -6.00 -1.23 -0.52
CA ALA A 271 -6.21 -0.57 -1.80
C ALA A 271 -6.82 0.83 -1.65
N SER A 272 -7.79 1.00 -0.75
CA SER A 272 -8.41 2.30 -0.48
C SER A 272 -7.41 3.26 0.17
N VAL A 273 -6.61 2.76 1.11
CA VAL A 273 -5.53 3.50 1.78
C VAL A 273 -4.48 3.96 0.76
N PHE A 274 -4.07 3.06 -0.14
CA PHE A 274 -3.12 3.39 -1.19
C PHE A 274 -3.69 4.46 -2.15
N ALA A 275 -4.96 4.38 -2.53
CA ALA A 275 -5.60 5.38 -3.40
C ALA A 275 -5.63 6.78 -2.78
N LYS A 276 -5.89 6.88 -1.46
CA LYS A 276 -5.90 8.15 -0.72
C LYS A 276 -4.56 8.89 -0.78
N ASN A 277 -3.45 8.17 -0.69
CA ASN A 277 -2.10 8.77 -0.64
C ASN A 277 -1.46 9.04 -2.01
N HIS A 278 -2.12 8.68 -3.12
CA HIS A 278 -1.58 8.87 -4.47
C HIS A 278 -2.55 9.64 -5.38
N PRO A 279 -2.92 10.89 -5.04
CA PRO A 279 -3.92 11.65 -5.77
C PRO A 279 -3.53 11.99 -7.22
N GLY A 280 -2.23 12.02 -7.54
CA GLY A 280 -1.72 12.40 -8.88
C GLY A 280 -1.09 11.26 -9.70
N GLY A 281 -1.09 10.02 -9.20
CA GLY A 281 -0.42 8.89 -9.85
C GLY A 281 -1.39 8.01 -10.63
N ALA A 282 -0.92 7.41 -11.74
CA ALA A 282 -1.71 6.48 -12.55
C ALA A 282 -2.28 5.29 -11.74
N ILE A 283 -1.56 4.86 -10.69
CA ILE A 283 -1.97 3.75 -9.80
C ILE A 283 -3.08 4.19 -8.84
N GLY A 284 -3.00 5.42 -8.31
CA GLY A 284 -4.07 5.99 -7.48
C GLY A 284 -5.34 6.26 -8.29
N ALA A 285 -5.20 6.76 -9.52
CA ALA A 285 -6.32 6.97 -10.44
C ALA A 285 -7.03 5.66 -10.85
N ALA A 286 -6.30 4.55 -10.96
CA ALA A 286 -6.87 3.23 -11.26
C ALA A 286 -7.65 2.62 -10.09
N LEU A 287 -7.32 3.00 -8.85
CA LEU A 287 -8.01 2.56 -7.62
C LEU A 287 -9.05 3.56 -7.12
N GLN A 288 -9.06 4.78 -7.67
CA GLN A 288 -10.18 5.70 -7.58
C GLN A 288 -11.31 5.19 -8.49
N ASN A 289 -11.99 4.12 -8.08
CA ASN A 289 -13.38 3.96 -8.50
C ASN A 289 -14.08 5.27 -8.10
N PRO A 290 -14.72 6.01 -9.03
CA PRO A 290 -15.44 7.22 -8.67
C PRO A 290 -16.40 6.81 -7.56
N SER A 291 -16.24 7.42 -6.37
CA SER A 291 -16.97 7.00 -5.18
C SER A 291 -18.45 6.87 -5.53
N LYS A 292 -18.96 5.64 -5.53
CA LYS A 292 -20.37 5.42 -5.82
C LYS A 292 -21.15 6.23 -4.79
N THR A 293 -22.16 6.93 -5.26
CA THR A 293 -23.10 7.62 -4.35
C THR A 293 -24.19 6.66 -3.95
N VAL A 294 -24.78 6.88 -2.78
CA VAL A 294 -25.92 6.08 -2.31
C VAL A 294 -27.06 6.09 -3.34
N ARG A 295 -27.25 7.21 -4.07
CA ARG A 295 -28.16 7.31 -5.22
C ARG A 295 -27.96 6.22 -6.27
N GLN A 296 -26.71 5.86 -6.59
CA GLN A 296 -26.41 4.91 -7.66
C GLN A 296 -26.71 3.45 -7.26
N LEU A 297 -26.74 3.15 -5.96
CA LEU A 297 -27.03 1.80 -5.45
C LEU A 297 -28.50 1.60 -5.05
N ALA A 298 -29.18 2.69 -4.71
CA ALA A 298 -30.55 2.66 -4.23
C ALA A 298 -31.55 2.25 -5.31
N ILE A 299 -32.58 1.49 -4.89
CA ILE A 299 -33.73 1.18 -5.72
C ILE A 299 -34.66 2.39 -5.72
N ALA A 300 -34.99 2.90 -6.91
CA ALA A 300 -35.89 4.05 -7.04
C ALA A 300 -37.28 3.72 -6.48
N LEU A 301 -37.83 4.59 -5.62
CA LEU A 301 -39.06 4.33 -4.88
C LEU A 301 -40.29 4.13 -5.79
N ASP A 302 -40.30 4.81 -6.94
CA ASP A 302 -41.32 4.71 -7.98
C ASP A 302 -41.29 3.38 -8.74
N SER A 303 -40.12 2.76 -8.87
CA SER A 303 -39.92 1.45 -9.51
C SER A 303 -40.39 0.26 -8.67
N ILE A 304 -40.65 0.47 -7.38
CA ILE A 304 -41.09 -0.59 -6.48
C ILE A 304 -42.58 -0.89 -6.72
N PRO A 305 -42.93 -2.15 -7.07
CA PRO A 305 -44.30 -2.52 -7.35
C PRO A 305 -45.17 -2.34 -6.11
N VAL A 306 -46.36 -1.80 -6.33
CA VAL A 306 -47.40 -1.70 -5.29
C VAL A 306 -48.18 -3.00 -5.30
N LEU A 307 -48.32 -3.64 -4.14
CA LEU A 307 -49.30 -4.69 -3.93
C LEU A 307 -50.69 -4.03 -4.02
N ALA A 308 -51.26 -4.02 -5.24
CA ALA A 308 -52.45 -3.27 -5.60
C ALA A 308 -53.72 -3.85 -4.94
N GLY A 309 -54.66 -2.94 -4.63
CA GLY A 309 -55.85 -3.13 -3.78
C GLY A 309 -57.00 -4.01 -4.32
N ASP A 310 -56.74 -4.97 -5.20
CA ASP A 310 -57.74 -5.98 -5.58
C ASP A 310 -57.88 -7.10 -4.53
N ILE A 311 -56.94 -7.15 -3.57
CA ILE A 311 -56.96 -8.11 -2.47
C ILE A 311 -57.38 -7.40 -1.20
N SER A 312 -58.64 -7.60 -0.78
CA SER A 312 -59.21 -6.98 0.42
C SER A 312 -58.49 -7.38 1.71
N ASN A 313 -57.76 -8.50 1.69
CA ASN A 313 -56.98 -9.02 2.82
C ASN A 313 -55.72 -9.77 2.30
N PRO A 314 -54.63 -9.06 1.98
CA PRO A 314 -53.42 -9.68 1.44
C PRO A 314 -52.81 -10.65 2.45
N THR A 315 -52.27 -11.75 1.97
CA THR A 315 -51.60 -12.78 2.79
C THR A 315 -50.08 -12.76 2.60
N GLY A 316 -49.34 -13.47 3.46
CA GLY A 316 -47.90 -13.67 3.27
C GLY A 316 -47.55 -14.28 1.90
N ALA A 317 -48.41 -15.13 1.34
CA ALA A 317 -48.25 -15.70 0.00
C ALA A 317 -48.35 -14.63 -1.11
N ASP A 318 -49.21 -13.63 -0.93
CA ASP A 318 -49.37 -12.54 -1.90
C ASP A 318 -48.15 -11.61 -1.88
N VAL A 319 -47.61 -11.34 -0.69
CA VAL A 319 -46.35 -10.60 -0.51
C VAL A 319 -45.18 -11.35 -1.17
N LEU A 320 -45.03 -12.65 -0.92
CA LEU A 320 -43.97 -13.45 -1.51
C LEU A 320 -44.07 -13.47 -3.03
N ARG A 321 -45.27 -13.61 -3.58
CA ARG A 321 -45.52 -13.60 -5.03
C ARG A 321 -45.16 -12.24 -5.64
N ALA A 322 -45.55 -11.14 -4.99
CA ALA A 322 -45.21 -9.79 -5.43
C ALA A 322 -43.70 -9.53 -5.34
N GLY A 323 -43.04 -10.00 -4.28
CA GLY A 323 -41.58 -9.92 -4.13
C GLY A 323 -40.86 -10.71 -5.20
N TYR A 324 -41.31 -11.92 -5.51
CA TYR A 324 -40.73 -12.75 -6.58
C TYR A 324 -40.92 -12.13 -7.97
N ALA A 325 -42.07 -11.48 -8.22
CA ALA A 325 -42.33 -10.78 -9.47
C ALA A 325 -41.59 -9.43 -9.58
N SER A 326 -41.12 -8.88 -8.47
CA SER A 326 -40.40 -7.60 -8.40
C SER A 326 -38.95 -7.78 -8.86
N PRO A 327 -38.46 -7.02 -9.86
CA PRO A 327 -37.06 -7.10 -10.30
C PRO A 327 -36.05 -6.81 -9.17
N SER A 328 -36.45 -5.98 -8.19
CA SER A 328 -35.62 -5.62 -7.04
C SER A 328 -35.89 -6.48 -5.81
N GLY A 329 -36.95 -7.31 -5.83
CA GLY A 329 -37.44 -8.05 -4.67
C GLY A 329 -38.21 -7.19 -3.64
N TRP A 330 -38.28 -5.87 -3.82
CA TRP A 330 -39.01 -4.98 -2.92
C TRP A 330 -40.49 -4.94 -3.26
N VAL A 331 -41.33 -4.72 -2.25
CA VAL A 331 -42.77 -4.56 -2.40
C VAL A 331 -43.24 -3.37 -1.59
N ARG A 332 -44.14 -2.55 -2.16
CA ARG A 332 -44.80 -1.44 -1.47
C ARG A 332 -46.25 -1.80 -1.18
N ILE A 333 -46.72 -1.49 0.01
CA ILE A 333 -48.12 -1.65 0.41
C ILE A 333 -48.83 -0.30 0.32
N LYS A 334 -49.98 -0.29 -0.35
CA LYS A 334 -50.96 0.80 -0.30
C LYS A 334 -52.34 0.20 -0.10
N ALA A 335 -52.68 -0.14 1.14
CA ALA A 335 -54.00 -0.67 1.50
C ALA A 335 -54.66 0.25 2.52
N GLY A 336 -55.65 1.04 2.10
CA GLY A 336 -56.37 1.97 2.99
C GLY A 336 -55.47 3.07 3.57
N VAL A 337 -55.34 3.11 4.90
CA VAL A 337 -54.59 4.14 5.67
C VAL A 337 -53.13 3.74 5.91
N GLN A 338 -52.73 2.51 5.54
CA GLN A 338 -51.39 1.99 5.78
C GLN A 338 -50.52 2.07 4.51
N GLU A 339 -49.49 2.91 4.57
CA GLU A 339 -48.37 2.93 3.62
C GLU A 339 -47.17 2.26 4.30
N GLY A 340 -46.55 1.29 3.62
CA GLY A 340 -45.40 0.58 4.14
C GLY A 340 -44.58 -0.08 3.04
N ILE A 341 -43.35 -0.45 3.37
CA ILE A 341 -42.41 -1.09 2.45
C ILE A 341 -41.98 -2.44 3.03
N ILE A 342 -41.79 -3.44 2.17
CA ILE A 342 -41.28 -4.75 2.54
C ILE A 342 -39.97 -4.97 1.78
N SER A 343 -38.89 -5.23 2.52
CA SER A 343 -37.55 -5.47 1.96
C SER A 343 -37.38 -6.92 1.49
N PRO A 344 -36.48 -7.18 0.52
CA PRO A 344 -36.18 -8.54 0.06
C PRO A 344 -35.75 -9.48 1.19
N THR A 345 -34.97 -9.00 2.16
CA THR A 345 -34.50 -9.81 3.29
C THR A 345 -35.67 -10.23 4.19
N ARG A 346 -36.63 -9.34 4.44
CA ARG A 346 -37.83 -9.67 5.23
C ARG A 346 -38.72 -10.69 4.51
N ILE A 347 -38.89 -10.59 3.18
CA ILE A 347 -39.64 -11.57 2.39
C ILE A 347 -38.98 -12.95 2.45
N LYS A 348 -37.64 -13.02 2.37
CA LYS A 348 -36.89 -14.28 2.47
C LYS A 348 -37.04 -15.00 3.82
N ARG A 349 -37.44 -14.28 4.88
CA ARG A 349 -37.66 -14.84 6.22
C ARG A 349 -39.05 -15.47 6.42
N LEU A 350 -39.97 -15.32 5.47
CA LEU A 350 -41.32 -15.90 5.57
C LEU A 350 -41.26 -17.43 5.66
N SER A 351 -41.88 -17.99 6.70
CA SER A 351 -42.04 -19.44 6.84
C SER A 351 -43.30 -19.93 6.13
N SER A 352 -43.43 -21.25 5.91
CA SER A 352 -44.63 -21.84 5.32
C SER A 352 -45.91 -21.53 6.11
N ALA A 353 -45.81 -21.35 7.43
CA ALA A 353 -46.94 -21.00 8.29
C ALA A 353 -47.37 -19.53 8.13
N ASP A 354 -46.47 -18.65 7.68
CA ASP A 354 -46.76 -17.23 7.49
C ASP A 354 -47.46 -16.95 6.16
N LEU A 355 -47.29 -17.83 5.17
CA LEU A 355 -47.88 -17.66 3.84
C LEU A 355 -49.41 -17.61 3.87
N SER A 356 -50.05 -18.31 4.81
CA SER A 356 -51.51 -18.32 4.97
C SER A 356 -52.04 -17.23 5.90
N LYS A 357 -51.16 -16.53 6.63
CA LYS A 357 -51.58 -15.48 7.57
C LYS A 357 -51.92 -14.20 6.83
N PRO A 358 -52.93 -13.44 7.28
CA PRO A 358 -53.20 -12.11 6.77
C PRO A 358 -52.06 -11.16 7.12
N LEU A 359 -51.82 -10.17 6.26
CA LEU A 359 -50.75 -9.20 6.42
C LEU A 359 -50.86 -8.41 7.72
N SER A 360 -52.09 -8.20 8.23
CA SER A 360 -52.35 -7.55 9.52
C SER A 360 -51.70 -8.28 10.71
N GLU A 361 -51.51 -9.60 10.62
CA GLU A 361 -50.82 -10.39 11.65
C GLU A 361 -49.29 -10.38 11.48
N LEU A 362 -48.79 -10.04 10.29
CA LEU A 362 -47.37 -10.02 9.96
C LEU A 362 -46.76 -8.61 10.00
N GLU A 363 -47.59 -7.57 10.05
CA GLU A 363 -47.20 -6.17 9.89
C GLU A 363 -46.04 -5.75 10.82
N THR A 364 -46.07 -6.23 12.07
CA THR A 364 -45.12 -5.84 13.13
C THR A 364 -43.64 -6.08 12.81
N TRP A 365 -43.32 -7.10 12.01
CA TRP A 365 -41.93 -7.42 11.65
C TRP A 365 -41.72 -7.46 10.14
N LEU A 366 -42.75 -7.73 9.33
CA LEU A 366 -42.61 -7.84 7.89
C LEU A 366 -42.61 -6.47 7.20
N VAL A 367 -43.40 -5.51 7.71
CA VAL A 367 -43.62 -4.22 7.07
C VAL A 367 -42.82 -3.14 7.77
N VAL A 368 -42.07 -2.37 6.98
CA VAL A 368 -41.38 -1.16 7.41
C VAL A 368 -42.33 0.01 7.19
N SER A 369 -42.98 0.47 8.26
CA SER A 369 -44.01 1.51 8.24
C SER A 369 -43.75 2.68 9.20
N ASN A 370 -42.88 2.53 10.20
CA ASN A 370 -42.54 3.61 11.12
C ASN A 370 -41.32 4.43 10.66
N ARG A 371 -41.36 5.75 10.89
CA ARG A 371 -40.21 6.65 10.63
C ARG A 371 -38.93 6.26 11.37
N ASN A 372 -39.03 5.51 12.47
CA ASN A 372 -37.87 5.04 13.22
C ASN A 372 -37.13 3.89 12.53
N ASP A 373 -37.74 3.18 11.59
CA ASP A 373 -37.13 2.05 10.88
C ASP A 373 -36.36 2.48 9.63
N PHE A 374 -36.49 3.76 9.26
CA PHE A 374 -35.76 4.38 8.17
C PHE A 374 -34.54 5.13 8.68
N VAL A 375 -33.39 4.87 8.06
CA VAL A 375 -32.17 5.66 8.26
C VAL A 375 -32.04 6.65 7.09
N PRO A 376 -32.32 7.96 7.30
CA PRO A 376 -32.25 8.93 6.21
C PRO A 376 -30.81 9.25 5.85
N VAL A 377 -30.46 9.09 4.58
CA VAL A 377 -29.14 9.40 4.03
C VAL A 377 -29.29 10.27 2.79
N ALA A 378 -28.50 11.33 2.68
CA ALA A 378 -28.54 12.22 1.52
C ALA A 378 -28.06 11.49 0.25
N ALA A 379 -28.79 11.67 -0.86
CA ALA A 379 -28.55 10.95 -2.12
C ALA A 379 -27.14 11.13 -2.71
N ASP A 380 -26.52 12.27 -2.45
CA ASP A 380 -25.17 12.64 -2.88
C ASP A 380 -24.07 12.14 -1.93
N SER A 381 -24.43 11.53 -0.79
CA SER A 381 -23.48 10.88 0.11
C SER A 381 -22.75 9.76 -0.63
N THR A 382 -21.44 9.65 -0.41
CA THR A 382 -20.67 8.49 -0.84
C THR A 382 -21.07 7.27 -0.01
N VAL A 383 -20.98 6.07 -0.59
CA VAL A 383 -21.28 4.81 0.12
C VAL A 383 -20.53 4.72 1.45
N HIS A 384 -19.22 5.00 1.45
CA HIS A 384 -18.40 5.00 2.66
C HIS A 384 -18.89 5.98 3.75
N LYS A 385 -19.19 7.25 3.38
CA LYS A 385 -19.70 8.22 4.38
C LYS A 385 -21.05 7.82 4.93
N ALA A 386 -21.89 7.23 4.09
CA ALA A 386 -23.18 6.72 4.52
C ALA A 386 -23.01 5.52 5.46
N ALA A 387 -22.12 4.59 5.15
CA ALA A 387 -21.86 3.41 5.96
C ALA A 387 -21.26 3.79 7.33
N GLU A 388 -20.23 4.64 7.36
CA GLU A 388 -19.65 5.19 8.60
C GLU A 388 -20.71 5.90 9.47
N TRP A 389 -21.62 6.66 8.84
CA TRP A 389 -22.73 7.30 9.53
C TRP A 389 -23.70 6.28 10.14
N VAL A 390 -24.07 5.24 9.39
CA VAL A 390 -24.95 4.17 9.88
C VAL A 390 -24.29 3.39 11.02
N GLU A 391 -23.01 3.07 10.92
CA GLU A 391 -22.25 2.39 11.98
C GLU A 391 -22.15 3.25 13.25
N GLY A 392 -21.81 4.54 13.12
CA GLY A 392 -21.77 5.46 14.26
C GLY A 392 -23.11 5.61 14.99
N MET A 393 -24.23 5.50 14.25
CA MET A 393 -25.56 5.45 14.87
C MET A 393 -25.84 4.14 15.63
N ARG A 394 -25.24 3.00 15.23
CA ARG A 394 -25.34 1.73 15.98
C ARG A 394 -24.57 1.80 17.31
N GLU A 395 -23.42 2.46 17.34
CA GLU A 395 -22.56 2.54 18.54
C GLU A 395 -23.05 3.55 19.59
N ALA A 396 -23.59 4.70 19.17
CA ALA A 396 -24.00 5.77 20.08
C ALA A 396 -25.26 5.46 20.90
N VAL A 397 -26.02 4.45 20.50
CA VAL A 397 -27.28 4.06 21.14
C VAL A 397 -27.11 2.62 21.61
N GLY A 398 -26.60 2.45 22.84
CA GLY A 398 -26.19 1.17 23.47
C GLY A 398 -27.24 0.08 23.65
N ASP A 399 -28.27 0.04 22.79
CA ASP A 399 -29.28 -1.02 22.67
C ASP A 399 -29.69 -1.27 21.20
N GLY A 400 -28.80 -1.02 20.21
CA GLY A 400 -28.88 -1.57 18.85
C GLY A 400 -30.23 -1.42 18.13
N ARG A 401 -30.83 -0.22 18.11
CA ARG A 401 -32.18 0.01 17.55
C ARG A 401 -32.37 -0.34 16.07
N TYR A 402 -31.30 -0.57 15.31
CA TYR A 402 -31.40 -1.02 13.93
C TYR A 402 -30.96 -2.49 13.84
N GLU A 403 -31.95 -3.36 13.66
CA GLU A 403 -31.73 -4.75 13.29
C GLU A 403 -31.13 -4.83 11.86
N ASP A 404 -30.53 -5.96 11.50
CA ASP A 404 -29.93 -6.17 10.16
C ASP A 404 -30.93 -6.02 9.00
N ASP A 405 -32.22 -5.87 9.28
CA ASP A 405 -33.28 -5.63 8.30
C ASP A 405 -33.76 -4.16 8.22
N ALA A 406 -33.03 -3.24 8.84
CA ALA A 406 -33.26 -1.80 8.73
C ALA A 406 -33.07 -1.30 7.28
N VAL A 407 -33.83 -0.26 6.94
CA VAL A 407 -33.87 0.30 5.58
C VAL A 407 -33.30 1.70 5.56
N VAL A 408 -32.36 1.95 4.66
CA VAL A 408 -31.85 3.29 4.35
C VAL A 408 -32.84 3.97 3.41
N SER A 409 -33.35 5.14 3.81
CA SER A 409 -34.11 6.02 2.94
C SER A 409 -33.18 7.05 2.30
N VAL A 410 -33.16 7.07 0.97
CA VAL A 410 -32.28 7.94 0.21
C VAL A 410 -33.02 9.22 -0.09
N MET A 411 -32.54 10.32 0.48
CA MET A 411 -33.22 11.59 0.54
C MET A 411 -32.61 12.59 -0.45
N GLU A 412 -33.45 13.28 -1.21
CA GLU A 412 -33.07 14.44 -2.01
C GLU A 412 -34.09 15.56 -1.80
N LYS A 413 -33.62 16.76 -1.45
CA LYS A 413 -34.48 17.95 -1.22
C LYS A 413 -35.64 17.72 -0.24
N GLY A 414 -35.48 16.80 0.72
CA GLY A 414 -36.50 16.47 1.71
C GLY A 414 -37.48 15.37 1.29
N GLU A 415 -37.34 14.81 0.08
CA GLU A 415 -38.16 13.72 -0.43
C GLU A 415 -37.36 12.41 -0.50
N CYS A 416 -38.01 11.27 -0.23
CA CYS A 416 -37.41 9.96 -0.37
C CYS A 416 -37.46 9.53 -1.84
N ILE A 417 -36.31 9.46 -2.49
CA ILE A 417 -36.19 9.09 -3.90
C ILE A 417 -35.89 7.61 -4.12
N GLY A 418 -35.36 6.93 -3.10
CA GLY A 418 -34.98 5.53 -3.21
C GLY A 418 -34.73 4.85 -1.87
N LEU A 419 -34.56 3.54 -1.92
CA LEU A 419 -34.40 2.68 -0.75
C LEU A 419 -33.26 1.70 -0.93
N MET A 420 -32.63 1.34 0.17
CA MET A 420 -31.58 0.31 0.22
C MET A 420 -31.61 -0.40 1.58
N GLU A 421 -31.24 -1.68 1.62
CA GLU A 421 -31.06 -2.38 2.90
C GLU A 421 -29.72 -1.97 3.52
N VAL A 422 -29.68 -1.79 4.84
CA VAL A 422 -28.43 -1.43 5.54
C VAL A 422 -27.32 -2.45 5.28
N VAL A 423 -27.64 -3.75 5.27
CA VAL A 423 -26.66 -4.82 4.96
C VAL A 423 -26.01 -4.60 3.59
N ARG A 424 -26.79 -4.21 2.58
CA ARG A 424 -26.26 -3.96 1.24
C ARG A 424 -25.38 -2.71 1.18
N LEU A 425 -25.65 -1.71 2.04
CA LEU A 425 -24.78 -0.53 2.17
C LEU A 425 -23.41 -0.93 2.75
N LEU A 426 -23.42 -1.78 3.77
CA LEU A 426 -22.22 -2.23 4.48
C LEU A 426 -21.40 -3.26 3.66
N GLU A 427 -22.03 -4.03 2.78
CA GLU A 427 -21.33 -4.96 1.86
C GLU A 427 -20.62 -4.22 0.69
N GLU A 428 -21.04 -3.00 0.36
CA GLU A 428 -20.46 -2.19 -0.73
C GLU A 428 -19.43 -1.16 -0.24
N GLU A 429 -19.18 -1.10 1.08
CA GLU A 429 -18.06 -0.39 1.72
C GLU A 429 -16.76 -1.21 1.64
#